data_AF-A0A554JPC0-F1
#
_entry.id   AF-A0A554JPC0-F1
#
_cell.length_a   1.000
_cell.length_b   1.000
_cell.length_c   1.000
_cell.angle_alpha   90.00
_cell.angle_beta   90.00
_cell.angle_gamma   90.00
#
_symmetry.space_group_name_H-M   'P 1'
#
loop_
_entity.id
_entity.type
_entity.pdbx_description
1 polymer ?
#
loop_
_entity_poly.entity_id
_entity_poly.type
_entity_poly.pdbx_seq_one_letter_code
_entity_poly.pdbx_strand_id
1 'polypeptide(L)' 'CFWADPRVEGKYVFLIDDVVTTGSTLREAKKTLVEAGAVNVYAITVAH' A
#
# COMPACT_ATOMS: atom_id res chain seq x y z
N CYS A 1 8.93 -6.64 -7.83
CA CYS A 1 7.99 -6.06 -8.81
C CYS A 1 6.61 -6.10 -8.17
N PHE A 2 5.97 -4.95 -7.96
CA PHE A 2 4.67 -4.84 -7.31
C PHE A 2 3.58 -4.69 -8.38
N TRP A 3 2.41 -5.28 -8.13
CA TRP A 3 1.23 -5.16 -8.96
C TRP A 3 0.00 -4.98 -8.07
N ALA A 4 -0.98 -4.22 -8.54
CA ALA A 4 -2.26 -4.03 -7.86
C ALA A 4 -3.40 -4.52 -8.76
N ASP A 5 -4.44 -5.06 -8.13
CA ASP A 5 -5.64 -5.50 -8.81
C ASP A 5 -6.46 -4.28 -9.26
N PRO A 6 -6.93 -4.19 -10.53
CA PRO A 6 -7.73 -3.05 -11.00
C PRO A 6 -9.00 -2.76 -10.19
N ARG A 7 -9.50 -3.71 -9.40
CA ARG A 7 -10.67 -3.53 -8.52
C ARG A 7 -10.43 -2.52 -7.38
N VAL A 8 -9.19 -2.08 -7.18
CA VAL A 8 -8.85 -1.03 -6.21
C VAL A 8 -9.23 0.38 -6.67
N GLU A 9 -9.58 0.56 -7.96
CA GLU A 9 -10.05 1.83 -8.51
C GLU A 9 -11.22 2.40 -7.69
N GLY A 10 -11.10 3.66 -7.28
CA GLY A 10 -12.13 4.32 -6.49
C GLY A 10 -12.21 3.86 -5.02
N LYS A 11 -11.26 3.06 -4.51
CA LYS A 11 -11.27 2.52 -3.15
C LYS A 11 -10.30 3.22 -2.21
N TYR A 12 -10.67 3.26 -0.93
CA TYR A 12 -9.74 3.54 0.17
C TYR A 12 -9.11 2.22 0.61
N VAL A 13 -7.78 2.14 0.63
CA VAL A 13 -7.03 0.92 0.91
C VAL A 13 -6.25 1.06 2.22
N PHE A 14 -6.33 0.05 3.08
CA PHE A 14 -5.53 -0.06 4.30
C PHE A 14 -4.52 -1.20 4.13
N LEU A 15 -3.24 -0.85 4.13
CA LEU A 15 -2.12 -1.79 4.19
C LEU A 15 -1.84 -2.12 5.65
N ILE A 16 -1.80 -3.42 5.96
CA ILE A 16 -1.50 -3.93 7.29
C ILE A 16 -0.29 -4.84 7.14
N ASP A 17 0.80 -4.51 7.82
CA ASP A 17 2.06 -5.27 7.80
C ASP A 17 2.60 -5.39 9.23
N ASP A 18 3.17 -6.53 9.62
CA ASP A 18 3.49 -6.83 11.02
C ASP A 18 4.68 -6.02 11.55
N VAL A 19 5.78 -5.92 10.80
CA VAL A 19 6.95 -5.12 11.17
C VAL A 19 7.55 -4.39 9.96
N VAL A 20 7.69 -3.06 10.08
CA VAL A 20 8.44 -2.26 9.10
C VAL A 20 9.82 -1.90 9.64
N THR A 21 10.86 -2.22 8.88
CA THR A 21 12.25 -1.81 9.18
C THR A 21 12.64 -0.54 8.43
N THR A 22 12.52 -0.53 7.11
CA THR A 22 12.91 0.61 6.25
C THR A 22 11.76 1.26 5.50
N GLY A 23 10.57 0.66 5.52
CA GLY A 23 9.38 1.17 4.84
C GLY A 23 9.40 1.09 3.32
N SER A 24 10.43 0.47 2.72
CA SER A 24 10.53 0.30 1.27
C SER A 24 9.37 -0.53 0.72
N THR A 25 9.03 -1.64 1.36
CA THR A 25 7.90 -2.51 0.96
C THR A 25 6.57 -1.75 0.95
N LEU A 26 6.24 -1.03 2.03
CA LEU A 26 5.00 -0.27 2.14
C LEU A 26 4.95 0.91 1.17
N ARG A 27 6.08 1.56 0.87
CA ARG A 27 6.17 2.64 -0.11
C ARG A 27 5.89 2.14 -1.52
N GLU A 28 6.49 1.04 -1.93
CA GLU A 28 6.25 0.46 -3.26
C GLU A 28 4.82 -0.07 -3.38
N ALA A 29 4.29 -0.76 -2.35
CA ALA A 29 2.90 -1.20 -2.34
C ALA A 29 1.91 -0.02 -2.45
N LYS A 30 2.14 1.06 -1.68
CA LYS A 30 1.34 2.28 -1.76
C LYS A 30 1.39 2.89 -3.17
N LYS A 31 2.59 3.02 -3.74
CA LYS A 31 2.79 3.58 -5.07
C LYS A 31 1.98 2.80 -6.11
N THR A 32 2.11 1.47 -6.12
CA THR A 32 1.40 0.61 -7.08
C THR A 32 -0.12 0.68 -6.91
N LEU A 33 -0.64 0.77 -5.69
CA LEU A 33 -2.08 0.90 -5.44
C LEU A 33 -2.64 2.24 -5.91
N VAL A 34 -1.91 3.33 -5.70
CA VAL A 34 -2.29 4.66 -6.20
C VAL A 34 -2.25 4.70 -7.72
N GLU A 35 -1.21 4.12 -8.34
CA GLU A 35 -1.11 4.00 -9.80
C GLU A 35 -2.25 3.15 -10.41
N ALA A 36 -2.83 2.24 -9.64
CA ALA A 36 -4.01 1.44 -10.01
C ALA A 36 -5.36 2.09 -9.65
N GLY A 37 -5.38 3.35 -9.23
CA GLY A 37 -6.61 4.13 -9.04
C GLY A 37 -7.20 4.14 -7.63
N ALA A 38 -6.46 3.67 -6.62
CA ALA A 38 -6.91 3.83 -5.23
C ALA A 38 -7.04 5.32 -4.86
N VAL A 39 -8.16 5.69 -4.22
CA VAL A 39 -8.45 7.07 -3.80
C VAL A 39 -7.49 7.51 -2.69
N ASN A 40 -7.23 6.61 -1.74
CA ASN A 40 -6.21 6.84 -0.72
C ASN A 40 -5.66 5.51 -0.20
N VAL A 41 -4.42 5.54 0.28
CA VAL A 41 -3.74 4.37 0.85
C VAL A 41 -3.13 4.73 2.19
N TYR A 42 -3.62 4.06 3.24
CA TYR A 42 -3.13 4.18 4.61
C TYR A 42 -2.33 2.93 4.98
N ALA A 43 -1.21 3.08 5.67
CA ALA A 43 -0.41 1.96 6.13
C ALA A 43 -0.37 1.93 7.66
N ILE A 44 -0.62 0.76 8.23
CA ILE A 44 -0.58 0.49 9.67
C ILE A 44 0.38 -0.67 9.87
N THR A 45 1.41 -0.45 10.69
CA THR A 45 2.45 -1.44 10.95
C THR A 45 3.17 -1.11 12.26
N VAL A 46 3.81 -2.10 12.86
CA VAL A 46 4.70 -1.89 14.00
C VAL A 46 6.08 -1.50 13.47
N ALA A 47 6.61 -0.36 13.92
CA ALA A 47 7.96 0.05 13.58
C ALA A 47 8.95 -0.42 14.66
N HIS A 48 10.14 -0.86 14.25
CA HIS A 48 11.29 -1.11 15.12
C HIS A 48 12.42 -0.11 14.82
#